data_AF-A0AAD8MPV4-F1
#
_entry.id   AF-A0AAD8MPV4-F1
#
_cell.length_a   1.000
_cell.length_b   1.000
_cell.length_c   1.000
_cell.angle_alpha   90.00
_cell.angle_beta   90.00
_cell.angle_gamma   90.00
#
_symmetry.space_group_name_H-M   'P 1'
#
loop_
_entity.id
_entity.type
_entity.pdbx_description
1 polymer ?
#
loop_
_entity_poly.entity_id
_entity_poly.type
_entity_poly.pdbx_seq_one_letter_code
_entity_poly.pdbx_strand_id
1 'polypeptide(L)'
;MPFLLDLNEEPIPDLNEVPPATCPATRKRLTNLEKDQIVHILIFNYNNDKLGKGIIKQIASKYEVTWLVISQLWKATLQAIRGDEHPNVHRKYKGSNKSKVFNLENVSSISLHLRTNIRTLACQLNAPKSTVHIAIQKGEIKSHSNALKPYLTSQNMEARVRPRYDKDGVCIFDGKIGIFPFTIEEPAARASKNRARGVIEVKPIESITKIVIKQCLIEKIIPAIKVKWSSDFNKHIVIQQDNARPHISDNDEDFIKVAQDGEFYITLANQPPNSPDLNINDLGFFRIIQGLQHEKAPKTVTQLVYAVKQAYEEIGDSTKWLNAL
;
A
#
# COMPACT_ATOMS: atom_id res chain seq x y z
N MET A 1 -54.27 -43.52 -9.06
CA MET A 1 -52.85 -43.15 -9.23
C MET A 1 -52.37 -43.77 -10.53
N PRO A 2 -51.67 -43.07 -11.44
CA PRO A 2 -50.93 -41.83 -11.24
C PRO A 2 -51.43 -40.60 -12.03
N PHE A 3 -50.94 -39.45 -11.57
CA PHE A 3 -50.99 -38.10 -12.13
C PHE A 3 -50.21 -37.96 -13.45
N LEU A 4 -50.63 -37.06 -14.36
CA LEU A 4 -49.72 -36.16 -15.08
C LEU A 4 -50.42 -34.93 -15.67
N LEU A 5 -49.76 -33.78 -15.49
CA LEU A 5 -50.14 -32.38 -15.78
C LEU A 5 -50.43 -32.07 -17.26
N ASP A 6 -51.28 -31.07 -17.52
CA ASP A 6 -50.82 -29.83 -18.15
C ASP A 6 -51.73 -28.64 -17.81
N LEU A 7 -51.20 -27.71 -17.01
CA LEU A 7 -51.70 -26.36 -16.82
C LEU A 7 -50.70 -25.47 -17.54
N ASN A 8 -51.14 -24.77 -18.59
CA ASN A 8 -51.00 -23.32 -18.73
C ASN A 8 -51.60 -22.88 -20.08
N GLU A 9 -52.67 -22.13 -19.97
CA GLU A 9 -53.25 -21.33 -21.05
C GLU A 9 -52.24 -20.28 -21.51
N GLU A 10 -52.01 -20.18 -22.82
CA GLU A 10 -51.36 -18.99 -23.38
C GLU A 10 -52.36 -17.81 -23.37
N PRO A 11 -51.98 -16.64 -22.85
CA PRO A 11 -52.88 -15.48 -22.80
C PRO A 11 -53.06 -14.87 -24.19
N ILE A 12 -54.32 -14.55 -24.51
CA ILE A 12 -54.75 -13.85 -25.72
C ILE A 12 -54.05 -12.47 -25.78
N PRO A 13 -53.45 -12.08 -26.92
CA PRO A 13 -52.76 -10.79 -27.04
C PRO A 13 -53.77 -9.62 -26.98
N ASP A 14 -53.46 -8.64 -26.13
CA ASP A 14 -54.24 -7.41 -25.95
C ASP A 14 -54.21 -6.57 -27.24
N LEU A 15 -55.39 -6.35 -27.83
CA LEU A 15 -55.57 -5.55 -29.05
C LEU A 15 -55.44 -4.03 -28.83
N ASN A 16 -55.00 -3.58 -27.65
CA ASN A 16 -54.80 -2.16 -27.32
C ASN A 16 -53.34 -1.74 -27.11
N GLU A 17 -52.34 -2.52 -27.52
CA GLU A 17 -50.97 -2.01 -27.59
C GLU A 17 -50.83 -0.97 -28.72
N VAL A 18 -50.94 0.31 -28.34
CA VAL A 18 -50.52 1.43 -29.19
C VAL A 18 -49.02 1.26 -29.49
N PRO A 19 -48.60 1.15 -30.77
CA PRO A 19 -47.20 0.96 -31.09
C PRO A 19 -46.39 2.14 -30.52
N PRO A 20 -45.22 1.87 -29.89
CA PRO A 20 -44.42 2.92 -29.30
C PRO A 20 -44.04 3.93 -30.38
N ALA A 21 -44.33 5.20 -30.12
CA ALA A 21 -43.93 6.30 -30.99
C ALA A 21 -42.42 6.19 -31.29
N THR A 22 -42.07 5.86 -32.53
CA THR A 22 -40.68 5.81 -32.96
C THR A 22 -40.12 7.22 -32.93
N CYS A 23 -39.31 7.52 -31.91
CA CYS A 23 -38.47 8.71 -31.87
C CYS A 23 -37.62 8.78 -33.16
N PRO A 24 -37.46 9.95 -33.80
CA PRO A 24 -36.68 10.06 -35.02
C PRO A 24 -35.26 9.56 -34.77
N ALA A 25 -34.83 8.57 -35.54
CA ALA A 25 -33.54 7.92 -35.42
C ALA A 25 -32.41 8.96 -35.32
N THR A 26 -31.66 8.94 -34.22
CA THR A 26 -30.45 9.75 -34.07
C THR A 26 -29.50 9.36 -35.20
N ARG A 27 -29.07 10.33 -36.02
CA ARG A 27 -28.21 10.08 -37.19
C ARG A 27 -27.00 9.23 -36.80
N LYS A 28 -26.84 8.05 -37.40
CA LYS A 28 -25.69 7.15 -37.18
C LYS A 28 -24.39 7.92 -37.38
N ARG A 29 -23.46 7.80 -36.42
CA ARG A 29 -22.17 8.51 -36.42
C ARG A 29 -21.04 7.53 -36.72
N LEU A 30 -20.21 7.86 -37.70
CA LEU A 30 -19.01 7.08 -38.03
C LEU A 30 -17.93 7.25 -36.95
N THR A 31 -17.38 6.13 -36.49
CA THR A 31 -16.17 6.03 -35.67
C THR A 31 -14.91 6.40 -36.48
N ASN A 32 -13.80 6.70 -35.82
CA ASN A 32 -12.55 7.03 -36.51
C ASN A 32 -12.04 5.86 -37.38
N LEU A 33 -12.18 4.62 -36.89
CA LEU A 33 -11.79 3.41 -37.63
C LEU A 33 -12.62 3.23 -38.91
N GLU A 34 -13.95 3.41 -38.83
CA GLU A 34 -14.81 3.32 -40.00
C GLU A 34 -14.47 4.40 -41.03
N LYS A 35 -14.12 5.61 -40.59
CA LYS A 35 -13.67 6.67 -41.50
C LYS A 35 -12.38 6.28 -42.20
N ASP A 36 -11.38 5.74 -41.50
CA ASP A 36 -10.12 5.33 -42.12
C ASP A 36 -10.34 4.21 -43.16
N GLN A 37 -11.22 3.25 -42.87
CA GLN A 37 -11.61 2.20 -43.82
C GLN A 37 -12.30 2.78 -45.07
N ILE A 38 -13.22 3.73 -44.88
CA ILE A 38 -13.90 4.42 -45.99
C ILE A 38 -12.89 5.17 -46.86
N VAL A 39 -11.94 5.88 -46.25
CA VAL A 39 -10.86 6.58 -46.97
C VAL A 39 -10.02 5.60 -47.78
N HIS A 40 -9.63 4.47 -47.19
CA HIS A 40 -8.85 3.45 -47.88
C HIS A 40 -9.56 2.90 -49.13
N ILE A 41 -10.87 2.61 -49.02
CA ILE A 41 -11.68 2.12 -50.14
C ILE A 41 -11.82 3.20 -51.22
N LEU A 42 -11.98 4.47 -50.83
CA LEU A 42 -12.10 5.58 -51.78
C LEU A 42 -10.79 5.82 -52.55
N ILE A 43 -9.64 5.75 -51.88
CA ILE A 43 -8.32 5.86 -52.53
C ILE A 43 -8.07 4.69 -53.46
N PHE A 44 -8.38 3.46 -53.04
CA PHE A 44 -8.21 2.26 -53.88
C PHE A 44 -9.01 2.32 -55.20
N ASN A 45 -10.15 3.01 -55.19
CA ASN A 45 -11.03 3.15 -56.35
C ASN A 45 -10.85 4.49 -57.10
N TYR A 46 -9.80 5.25 -56.79
CA TYR A 46 -9.48 6.52 -57.44
C TYR A 46 -8.50 6.30 -58.59
N ASN A 47 -9.02 6.29 -59.82
CA ASN A 47 -8.23 6.06 -61.04
C ASN A 47 -8.54 7.16 -62.07
N ASN A 48 -7.54 7.64 -62.82
CA ASN A 48 -7.69 8.65 -63.88
C ASN A 48 -8.40 9.95 -63.42
N ASP A 49 -7.98 10.49 -62.28
CA ASP A 49 -8.50 11.70 -61.64
C ASP A 49 -10.01 11.71 -61.33
N LYS A 50 -10.65 10.54 -61.35
CA LYS A 50 -12.09 10.39 -61.13
C LYS A 50 -12.40 9.18 -60.26
N LEU A 51 -13.37 9.36 -59.37
CA LEU A 51 -13.97 8.25 -58.64
C LEU A 51 -15.04 7.58 -59.51
N GLY A 52 -15.05 6.25 -59.55
CA GLY A 52 -16.05 5.48 -60.29
C GLY A 52 -17.49 5.87 -59.92
N LYS A 53 -18.37 5.95 -60.93
CA LYS A 53 -19.76 6.37 -60.76
C LYS A 53 -20.50 5.37 -59.86
N GLY A 54 -21.11 5.86 -58.78
CA GLY A 54 -21.94 5.05 -57.87
C GLY A 54 -21.24 4.51 -56.62
N ILE A 55 -19.90 4.57 -56.54
CA ILE A 55 -19.12 4.06 -55.40
C ILE A 55 -19.51 4.74 -54.08
N ILE A 56 -19.71 6.06 -54.10
CA ILE A 56 -20.14 6.83 -52.92
C ILE A 56 -21.49 6.31 -52.38
N LYS A 57 -22.42 5.95 -53.27
CA LYS A 57 -23.73 5.42 -52.87
C LYS A 57 -23.60 4.00 -52.31
N GLN A 58 -22.75 3.17 -52.90
CA GLN A 58 -22.48 1.81 -52.41
C GLN A 58 -21.86 1.82 -51.01
N ILE A 59 -20.87 2.69 -50.77
CA ILE A 59 -20.24 2.86 -49.45
C ILE A 59 -21.26 3.43 -48.45
N ALA A 60 -22.07 4.40 -48.87
CA ALA A 60 -23.12 4.97 -48.02
C ALA A 60 -24.13 3.92 -47.55
N SER A 61 -24.57 3.04 -48.44
CA SER A 61 -25.42 1.89 -48.09
C SER A 61 -24.71 0.90 -47.16
N LYS A 62 -23.43 0.60 -47.42
CA LYS A 62 -22.64 -0.34 -46.59
C LYS A 62 -22.49 0.12 -45.14
N TYR A 63 -22.29 1.41 -44.92
CA TYR A 63 -22.07 1.97 -43.58
C TYR A 63 -23.34 2.56 -42.95
N GLU A 64 -24.49 2.46 -43.62
CA GLU A 64 -25.79 3.02 -43.21
C GLU A 64 -25.72 4.53 -42.90
N VAL A 65 -24.98 5.27 -43.73
CA VAL A 65 -24.83 6.72 -43.62
C VAL A 65 -25.33 7.40 -44.88
N THR A 66 -25.66 8.68 -44.78
CA THR A 66 -26.05 9.44 -45.97
C THR A 66 -24.85 9.61 -46.89
N TRP A 67 -25.09 9.56 -48.20
CA TRP A 67 -24.04 9.75 -49.23
C TRP A 67 -23.30 11.09 -49.07
N LEU A 68 -23.93 12.09 -48.44
CA LEU A 68 -23.32 13.38 -48.08
C LEU A 68 -22.15 13.24 -47.11
N VAL A 69 -22.22 12.32 -46.13
CA VAL A 69 -21.12 12.08 -45.17
C VAL A 69 -19.91 11.49 -45.89
N ILE A 70 -20.13 10.52 -46.79
CA ILE A 70 -19.06 9.93 -47.62
C ILE A 70 -18.50 10.96 -48.59
N SER A 71 -19.35 11.80 -49.18
CA SER A 71 -18.93 12.90 -50.06
C SER A 71 -18.06 13.93 -49.32
N GLN A 72 -18.39 14.26 -48.07
CA GLN A 72 -17.59 15.17 -47.24
C GLN A 72 -16.24 14.55 -46.87
N LEU A 73 -16.21 13.27 -46.48
CA LEU A 73 -14.96 12.55 -46.24
C LEU A 73 -14.07 12.56 -47.49
N TRP A 74 -14.66 12.30 -48.67
CA TRP A 74 -13.94 12.32 -49.94
C TRP A 74 -13.36 13.70 -50.30
N LYS A 75 -14.08 14.78 -49.99
CA LYS A 75 -13.55 16.15 -50.18
C LYS A 75 -12.34 16.41 -49.28
N ALA A 76 -12.40 15.98 -48.02
CA ALA A 76 -11.30 16.13 -47.08
C ALA A 76 -10.07 15.30 -47.49
N THR A 77 -10.27 14.08 -48.00
CA THR A 77 -9.17 13.23 -48.48
C THR A 77 -8.54 13.79 -49.74
N LEU A 78 -9.33 14.27 -50.71
CA LEU A 78 -8.81 14.92 -51.91
C LEU A 78 -7.99 16.19 -51.59
N GLN A 79 -8.42 16.95 -50.57
CA GLN A 79 -7.67 18.12 -50.12
C GLN A 79 -6.31 17.73 -49.52
N ALA A 80 -6.24 16.64 -48.76
CA ALA A 80 -4.99 16.12 -48.20
C ALA A 80 -4.06 15.55 -49.29
N ILE A 81 -4.60 14.77 -50.24
CA ILE A 81 -3.83 14.22 -51.38
C ILE A 81 -3.24 15.35 -52.23
N ARG A 82 -3.98 16.45 -52.47
CA ARG A 82 -3.48 17.63 -53.19
C ARG A 82 -2.41 18.40 -52.42
N GLY A 83 -2.37 18.26 -51.09
CA GLY A 83 -1.38 18.87 -50.22
C GLY A 83 -0.19 17.96 -49.90
N ASP A 84 -0.10 16.78 -50.51
CA ASP A 84 0.91 15.73 -50.24
C ASP A 84 0.93 15.28 -48.75
N GLU A 85 -0.22 15.32 -48.09
CA GLU A 85 -0.39 14.92 -46.69
C GLU A 85 -1.28 13.67 -46.57
N HIS A 86 -1.03 12.86 -45.54
CA HIS A 86 -1.89 11.72 -45.22
C HIS A 86 -3.28 12.23 -44.75
N PRO A 87 -4.41 11.74 -45.30
CA PRO A 87 -5.73 12.22 -44.92
C PRO A 87 -6.08 12.01 -43.45
N ASN A 88 -6.10 13.07 -42.64
CA ASN A 88 -6.61 13.02 -41.27
C ASN A 88 -8.10 13.41 -41.24
N VAL A 89 -8.96 12.39 -41.31
CA VAL A 89 -10.43 12.54 -41.26
C VAL A 89 -11.01 12.41 -39.84
N HIS A 90 -10.14 12.35 -38.83
CA HIS A 90 -10.55 12.23 -37.43
C HIS A 90 -11.11 13.57 -36.93
N ARG A 91 -11.98 13.47 -35.91
CA ARG A 91 -12.64 14.65 -35.38
C ARG A 91 -11.67 15.48 -34.53
N LYS A 92 -11.46 16.74 -34.90
CA LYS A 92 -10.78 17.73 -34.04
C LYS A 92 -11.78 18.37 -33.10
N TYR A 93 -11.74 18.03 -31.82
CA TYR A 93 -12.51 18.75 -30.81
C TYR A 93 -11.84 20.12 -30.57
N LYS A 94 -12.57 21.23 -30.74
CA LYS A 94 -12.11 22.53 -30.22
C LYS A 94 -12.09 22.41 -28.71
N GLY A 95 -10.89 22.44 -28.12
CA GLY A 95 -10.71 22.32 -26.67
C GLY A 95 -11.58 23.32 -25.93
N SER A 96 -12.24 22.85 -24.88
CA SER A 96 -13.00 23.68 -23.94
C SER A 96 -12.11 24.76 -23.31
N ASN A 97 -12.75 25.84 -22.83
CA ASN A 97 -12.15 27.01 -22.17
C ASN A 97 -10.85 26.68 -21.40
N LYS A 98 -9.77 27.41 -21.73
CA LYS A 98 -8.50 27.34 -21.01
C LYS A 98 -8.75 27.51 -19.52
N SER A 99 -8.24 26.58 -18.71
CA SER A 99 -8.31 26.67 -17.25
C SER A 99 -7.78 28.03 -16.79
N LYS A 100 -8.48 28.70 -15.87
CA LYS A 100 -7.98 29.94 -15.26
C LYS A 100 -6.63 29.64 -14.62
N VAL A 101 -5.59 30.33 -15.08
CA VAL A 101 -4.26 30.31 -14.47
C VAL A 101 -4.37 31.03 -13.12
N PHE A 102 -3.94 30.37 -12.05
CA PHE A 102 -3.82 30.98 -10.72
C PHE A 102 -2.37 30.81 -10.26
N ASN A 103 -1.83 31.79 -9.53
CA ASN A 103 -0.41 31.84 -9.20
C ASN A 103 -0.07 30.81 -8.11
N LEU A 104 0.52 29.69 -8.53
CA LEU A 104 1.04 28.63 -7.68
C LEU A 104 2.18 29.10 -6.76
N GLU A 105 2.91 30.15 -7.14
CA GLU A 105 4.02 30.71 -6.34
C GLU A 105 3.56 31.25 -4.98
N ASN A 106 2.31 31.71 -4.87
CA ASN A 106 1.75 32.24 -3.63
C ASN A 106 1.39 31.15 -2.60
N VAL A 107 1.43 29.85 -2.97
CA VAL A 107 1.11 28.77 -2.02
C VAL A 107 2.14 28.68 -0.90
N SER A 108 3.42 28.95 -1.20
CA SER A 108 4.51 28.87 -0.23
C SER A 108 4.55 30.06 0.74
N SER A 109 4.02 31.22 0.34
CA SER A 109 3.96 32.41 1.20
C SER A 109 2.78 32.38 2.18
N ILE A 110 1.81 31.47 1.98
CA ILE A 110 0.68 31.26 2.89
C ILE A 110 1.12 30.38 4.07
N SER A 111 0.82 30.84 5.30
CA SER A 111 1.06 30.11 6.54
C SER A 111 0.47 28.69 6.53
N LEU A 112 1.22 27.72 7.09
CA LEU A 112 0.88 26.28 7.04
C LEU A 112 -0.55 25.96 7.50
N HIS A 113 -1.06 26.57 8.56
CA HIS A 113 -2.41 26.27 9.05
C HIS A 113 -3.51 26.57 8.00
N LEU A 114 -3.30 27.54 7.11
CA LEU A 114 -4.24 27.94 6.06
C LEU A 114 -4.14 27.09 4.79
N ARG A 115 -3.05 26.33 4.62
CA ARG A 115 -2.83 25.43 3.46
C ARG A 115 -3.26 23.97 3.70
N THR A 116 -3.75 23.63 4.90
CA THR A 116 -4.13 22.26 5.29
C THR A 116 -5.44 21.79 4.65
N ASN A 117 -6.42 22.69 4.45
CA ASN A 117 -7.72 22.37 3.90
C ASN A 117 -7.89 23.02 2.52
N ILE A 118 -8.37 22.24 1.53
CA ILE A 118 -8.61 22.73 0.16
C ILE A 118 -9.51 23.97 0.16
N ARG A 119 -10.50 24.04 1.06
CA ARG A 119 -11.41 25.19 1.16
C ARG A 119 -10.70 26.45 1.66
N THR A 120 -9.82 26.35 2.66
CA THR A 120 -9.07 27.50 3.20
C THR A 120 -8.01 27.95 2.20
N LEU A 121 -7.31 27.00 1.58
CA LEU A 121 -6.33 27.26 0.53
C LEU A 121 -6.97 27.98 -0.67
N ALA A 122 -8.16 27.54 -1.09
CA ALA A 122 -8.91 28.18 -2.17
C ALA A 122 -9.30 29.64 -1.86
N CYS A 123 -9.68 29.94 -0.61
CA CYS A 123 -9.97 31.30 -0.17
C CYS A 123 -8.71 32.19 -0.23
N GLN A 124 -7.56 31.67 0.23
CA GLN A 124 -6.29 32.41 0.22
C GLN A 124 -5.73 32.64 -1.18
N LEU A 125 -5.95 31.69 -2.10
CA LEU A 125 -5.54 31.80 -3.51
C LEU A 125 -6.55 32.57 -4.37
N ASN A 126 -7.66 33.04 -3.79
CA ASN A 126 -8.78 33.65 -4.49
C ASN A 126 -9.25 32.85 -5.71
N ALA A 127 -9.31 31.52 -5.55
CA ALA A 127 -9.62 30.56 -6.60
C ALA A 127 -10.79 29.65 -6.20
N PRO A 128 -11.59 29.13 -7.16
CA PRO A 128 -12.62 28.15 -6.85
C PRO A 128 -12.02 26.87 -6.27
N LYS A 129 -12.69 26.27 -5.25
CA LYS A 129 -12.28 24.99 -4.63
C LYS A 129 -12.03 23.89 -5.67
N SER A 130 -12.87 23.82 -6.71
CA SER A 130 -12.72 22.85 -7.81
C SER A 130 -11.42 23.02 -8.58
N THR A 131 -10.95 24.26 -8.75
CA THR A 131 -9.72 24.56 -9.48
C THR A 131 -8.49 24.11 -8.68
N VAL A 132 -8.47 24.39 -7.38
CA VAL A 132 -7.41 23.91 -6.47
C VAL A 132 -7.41 22.38 -6.38
N HIS A 133 -8.57 21.75 -6.34
CA HIS A 133 -8.68 20.28 -6.35
C HIS A 133 -8.12 19.66 -7.65
N ILE A 134 -8.42 20.24 -8.81
CA ILE A 134 -7.85 19.79 -10.10
C ILE A 134 -6.33 19.95 -10.11
N ALA A 135 -5.79 21.04 -9.57
CA ALA A 135 -4.35 21.26 -9.49
C ALA A 135 -3.64 20.26 -8.56
N ILE A 136 -4.31 19.83 -7.48
CA ILE A 136 -3.84 18.72 -6.63
C ILE A 136 -3.84 17.40 -7.43
N GLN A 137 -4.91 17.11 -8.17
CA GLN A 137 -4.98 15.89 -9.01
C GLN A 137 -3.93 15.87 -10.13
N LYS A 138 -3.59 17.05 -10.68
CA LYS A 138 -2.52 17.21 -11.68
C LYS A 138 -1.12 17.18 -11.07
N GLY A 139 -1.00 17.22 -9.74
CA GLY A 139 0.28 17.20 -9.03
C GLY A 139 1.02 18.55 -8.99
N GLU A 140 0.37 19.64 -9.39
CA GLU A 140 0.91 21.01 -9.32
C GLU A 140 0.97 21.51 -7.86
N ILE A 141 0.04 21.05 -7.01
CA ILE A 141 0.05 21.25 -5.55
C ILE A 141 0.10 19.88 -4.89
N LYS A 142 1.13 19.62 -4.08
CA LYS A 142 1.27 18.36 -3.36
C LYS A 142 1.08 18.57 -1.86
N SER A 143 0.33 17.67 -1.22
CA SER A 143 0.27 17.61 0.23
C SER A 143 1.62 17.11 0.76
N HIS A 144 2.29 17.91 1.56
CA HIS A 144 3.43 17.47 2.35
C HIS A 144 2.95 17.11 3.75
N SER A 145 2.88 15.81 4.07
CA SER A 145 2.82 15.36 5.45
C SER A 145 4.23 15.44 6.03
N ASN A 146 4.50 16.39 6.91
CA ASN A 146 5.79 16.41 7.61
C ASN A 146 5.73 15.42 8.78
N ALA A 147 5.89 14.13 8.45
CA ALA A 147 6.09 13.07 9.43
C ALA A 147 7.59 12.96 9.70
N LEU A 148 8.18 13.95 10.40
CA LEU A 148 9.52 13.79 10.94
C LEU A 148 9.47 12.74 12.07
N LYS A 149 9.39 11.48 11.68
CA LYS A 149 9.92 10.33 12.41
C LYS A 149 11.22 10.00 11.71
N PRO A 150 12.34 10.71 11.99
CA PRO A 150 13.59 10.46 11.28
C PRO A 150 13.88 8.97 11.37
N TYR A 151 13.86 8.31 10.21
CA TYR A 151 14.12 6.89 10.13
C TYR A 151 15.52 6.66 10.69
N LEU A 152 15.66 5.72 11.61
CA LEU A 152 17.00 5.36 12.08
C LEU A 152 17.75 4.77 10.88
N THR A 153 18.83 5.44 10.48
CA THR A 153 19.76 4.88 9.50
C THR A 153 20.38 3.60 10.08
N SER A 154 20.87 2.71 9.23
CA SER A 154 21.57 1.48 9.67
C SER A 154 22.70 1.79 10.65
N GLN A 155 23.45 2.87 10.39
CA GLN A 155 24.48 3.41 11.28
C GLN A 155 23.92 3.86 12.64
N ASN A 156 22.76 4.52 12.66
CA ASN A 156 22.12 4.93 13.90
C ASN A 156 21.61 3.73 14.71
N MET A 157 21.19 2.65 14.05
CA MET A 157 20.76 1.42 14.72
C MET A 157 21.96 0.64 15.29
N GLU A 158 23.04 0.53 14.53
CA GLU A 158 24.28 -0.12 14.96
C GLU A 158 24.94 0.62 16.14
N ALA A 159 25.05 1.95 16.05
CA ALA A 159 25.53 2.79 17.15
C ALA A 159 24.63 2.73 18.41
N ARG A 160 23.38 2.29 18.25
CA ARG A 160 22.39 2.13 19.32
C ARG A 160 22.47 0.75 19.98
N VAL A 161 22.73 -0.30 19.21
CA VAL A 161 23.01 -1.66 19.72
C VAL A 161 24.39 -1.70 20.42
N ARG A 162 25.30 -0.78 20.10
CA ARG A 162 26.65 -0.63 20.68
C ARG A 162 27.40 -1.97 20.85
N PRO A 163 27.68 -2.70 19.74
CA PRO A 163 28.61 -3.80 19.79
C PRO A 163 29.95 -3.33 20.36
N ARG A 164 30.54 -4.12 21.25
CA ARG A 164 31.84 -3.86 21.85
C ARG A 164 32.83 -4.90 21.38
N TYR A 165 34.01 -4.44 21.04
CA TYR A 165 35.12 -5.27 20.59
C TYR A 165 36.27 -5.15 21.58
N ASP A 166 37.05 -6.21 21.73
CA ASP A 166 38.31 -6.16 22.46
C ASP A 166 39.41 -5.44 21.64
N LYS A 167 40.63 -5.41 22.18
CA LYS A 167 41.79 -4.78 21.54
C LYS A 167 42.22 -5.50 20.25
N ASP A 168 41.84 -6.77 20.10
CA ASP A 168 42.18 -7.61 18.96
C ASP A 168 41.08 -7.58 17.87
N GLY A 169 39.99 -6.82 18.10
CA GLY A 169 38.87 -6.67 17.18
C GLY A 169 37.85 -7.81 17.26
N VAL A 170 37.91 -8.65 18.28
CA VAL A 170 36.92 -9.71 18.52
C VAL A 170 35.71 -9.13 19.25
N CYS A 171 34.51 -9.45 18.78
CA CYS A 171 33.26 -8.98 19.40
C CYS A 171 33.07 -9.63 20.77
N ILE A 172 33.20 -8.85 21.85
CA ILE A 172 33.00 -9.30 23.24
C ILE A 172 31.55 -9.17 23.69
N PHE A 173 30.79 -8.29 23.04
CA PHE A 173 29.36 -8.12 23.30
C PHE A 173 28.70 -7.51 22.08
N ASP A 174 27.74 -8.22 21.50
CA ASP A 174 27.04 -7.84 20.27
C ASP A 174 25.88 -6.86 20.50
N GLY A 175 25.65 -6.44 21.75
CA GLY A 175 24.52 -5.58 22.12
C GLY A 175 23.20 -6.32 22.36
N LYS A 176 23.20 -7.67 22.28
CA LYS A 176 22.00 -8.49 22.29
C LYS A 176 21.92 -9.39 23.52
N ILE A 177 20.85 -9.23 24.31
CA ILE A 177 20.57 -10.13 25.43
C ILE A 177 19.83 -11.40 24.95
N GLY A 178 18.59 -11.26 24.52
CA GLY A 178 17.85 -12.35 23.88
C GLY A 178 16.49 -11.91 23.36
N ILE A 179 15.82 -12.80 22.64
CA ILE A 179 14.41 -12.67 22.25
C ILE A 179 13.62 -13.86 22.76
N PHE A 180 12.60 -13.58 23.58
CA PHE A 180 11.86 -14.61 24.32
C PHE A 180 10.40 -14.59 23.91
N PRO A 181 9.94 -15.54 23.06
CA PRO A 181 8.55 -15.58 22.64
C PRO A 181 7.64 -16.03 23.79
N PHE A 182 6.48 -15.39 23.91
CA PHE A 182 5.40 -15.79 24.80
C PHE A 182 4.55 -16.87 24.14
N THR A 183 5.09 -18.09 24.10
CA THR A 183 4.44 -19.25 23.48
C THR A 183 4.45 -20.45 24.40
N ILE A 184 3.45 -21.31 24.25
CA ILE A 184 3.31 -22.60 24.92
C ILE A 184 3.32 -23.72 23.87
N GLU A 185 3.90 -24.87 24.24
CA GLU A 185 3.89 -26.08 23.43
C GLU A 185 2.79 -27.01 23.96
N GLU A 186 1.77 -27.25 23.14
CA GLU A 186 0.63 -28.10 23.52
C GLU A 186 0.32 -29.10 22.42
N PRO A 187 -0.12 -30.34 22.77
CA PRO A 187 -0.56 -31.30 21.78
C PRO A 187 -1.83 -30.82 21.06
N ALA A 188 -1.85 -31.03 19.74
CA ALA A 188 -2.99 -30.75 18.87
C ALA A 188 -4.27 -31.45 19.34
N ALA A 189 -5.25 -30.70 19.84
CA ALA A 189 -6.53 -31.27 20.29
C ALA A 189 -7.36 -31.88 19.13
N ARG A 190 -7.25 -31.31 17.92
CA ARG A 190 -7.98 -31.74 16.72
C ARG A 190 -7.02 -31.97 15.56
N ALA A 191 -7.31 -32.96 14.74
CA ALA A 191 -6.64 -33.14 13.46
C ALA A 191 -7.12 -32.07 12.47
N SER A 192 -6.24 -31.63 11.58
CA SER A 192 -6.55 -30.71 10.48
C SER A 192 -5.80 -31.14 9.23
N LYS A 193 -6.11 -30.51 8.09
CA LYS A 193 -5.39 -30.76 6.82
C LYS A 193 -3.87 -30.60 6.93
N ASN A 194 -3.40 -29.77 7.87
CA ASN A 194 -1.99 -29.42 8.01
C ASN A 194 -1.30 -30.11 9.19
N ARG A 195 -2.01 -30.89 10.03
CA ARG A 195 -1.43 -31.59 11.19
C ARG A 195 -2.36 -32.67 11.76
N ALA A 196 -1.79 -33.78 12.21
CA ALA A 196 -2.52 -34.82 12.94
C ALA A 196 -2.84 -34.39 14.38
N ARG A 197 -3.84 -35.03 14.99
CA ARG A 197 -4.13 -34.90 16.44
C ARG A 197 -2.92 -35.40 17.24
N GLY A 198 -2.59 -34.72 18.34
CA GLY A 198 -1.48 -35.09 19.23
C GLY A 198 -0.11 -34.51 18.85
N VAL A 199 0.07 -33.95 17.65
CA VAL A 199 1.32 -33.28 17.27
C VAL A 199 1.52 -32.02 18.13
N ILE A 200 2.71 -31.84 18.69
CA ILE A 200 3.06 -30.64 19.48
C ILE A 200 2.93 -29.39 18.60
N GLU A 201 2.09 -28.46 19.04
CA GLU A 201 1.82 -27.19 18.38
C GLU A 201 2.26 -26.05 19.28
N VAL A 202 2.98 -25.09 18.70
CA VAL A 202 3.35 -23.84 19.38
C VAL A 202 2.18 -22.87 19.27
N LYS A 203 1.62 -22.50 20.41
CA LYS A 203 0.53 -21.51 20.49
C LYS A 203 1.00 -20.25 21.22
N PRO A 204 0.44 -19.08 20.88
CA PRO A 204 0.70 -17.86 21.62
C PRO A 204 -0.02 -17.92 22.97
N ILE A 205 0.59 -17.34 24.01
CA ILE A 205 -0.11 -17.11 25.27
C ILE A 205 -1.16 -16.03 25.04
N GLU A 206 -2.45 -16.36 25.22
CA GLU A 206 -3.56 -15.46 24.89
C GLU A 206 -3.63 -14.22 25.80
N SER A 207 -3.26 -14.38 27.07
CA SER A 207 -3.29 -13.30 28.06
C SER A 207 -1.94 -13.15 28.74
N ILE A 208 -1.24 -12.06 28.40
CA ILE A 208 0.03 -11.72 29.04
C ILE A 208 -0.30 -10.98 30.34
N THR A 209 -0.14 -11.68 31.46
CA THR A 209 -0.38 -11.14 32.80
C THR A 209 0.93 -10.69 33.45
N LYS A 210 0.79 -9.96 34.57
CA LYS A 210 1.94 -9.56 35.40
C LYS A 210 2.80 -10.73 35.86
N ILE A 211 2.18 -11.88 36.13
CA ILE A 211 2.87 -13.10 36.53
C ILE A 211 3.73 -13.64 35.38
N VAL A 212 3.18 -13.68 34.15
CA VAL A 212 3.88 -14.19 32.96
C VAL A 212 5.10 -13.33 32.64
N ILE A 213 4.99 -12.00 32.73
CA ILE A 213 6.12 -11.09 32.52
C ILE A 213 7.16 -11.22 33.62
N LYS A 214 6.73 -11.27 34.89
CA LYS A 214 7.63 -11.47 36.02
C LYS A 214 8.45 -12.74 35.86
N GLN A 215 7.79 -13.84 35.52
CA GLN A 215 8.44 -15.13 35.29
C GLN A 215 9.44 -15.06 34.13
N CYS A 216 9.09 -14.39 33.03
CA CYS A 216 10.02 -14.18 31.91
C CYS A 216 11.26 -13.36 32.33
N LEU A 217 11.08 -12.31 33.13
CA LEU A 217 12.19 -11.50 33.66
C LEU A 217 13.14 -12.34 34.51
N ILE A 218 12.59 -13.11 35.45
CA ILE A 218 13.33 -13.89 36.43
C ILE A 218 14.01 -15.12 35.81
N GLU A 219 13.27 -15.90 35.02
CA GLU A 219 13.75 -17.20 34.54
C GLU A 219 14.53 -17.10 33.22
N LYS A 220 14.32 -16.04 32.43
CA LYS A 220 14.92 -15.92 31.10
C LYS A 220 15.83 -14.72 30.98
N ILE A 221 15.34 -13.51 31.30
CA ILE A 221 16.09 -12.27 31.02
C ILE A 221 17.28 -12.09 31.96
N ILE A 222 17.07 -12.16 33.29
CA ILE A 222 18.17 -11.98 34.26
C ILE A 222 19.28 -13.03 34.03
N PRO A 223 19.00 -14.33 33.89
CA PRO A 223 20.03 -15.32 33.60
C PRO A 223 20.78 -15.03 32.29
N ALA A 224 20.06 -14.64 31.23
CA ALA A 224 20.68 -14.30 29.95
C ALA A 224 21.63 -13.09 30.07
N ILE A 225 21.24 -12.07 30.86
CA ILE A 225 22.12 -10.95 31.18
C ILE A 225 23.36 -11.46 31.90
N LYS A 226 23.22 -12.22 33.00
CA LYS A 226 24.37 -12.70 33.78
C LYS A 226 25.35 -13.53 32.95
N VAL A 227 24.87 -14.31 31.99
CA VAL A 227 25.69 -15.13 31.08
C VAL A 227 26.40 -14.30 30.01
N LYS A 228 25.69 -13.36 29.37
CA LYS A 228 26.23 -12.59 28.23
C LYS A 228 27.00 -11.34 28.64
N TRP A 229 26.80 -10.85 29.86
CA TRP A 229 27.41 -9.61 30.32
C TRP A 229 28.86 -9.85 30.77
N SER A 230 29.80 -9.30 30.02
CA SER A 230 31.24 -9.43 30.32
C SER A 230 31.57 -9.05 31.78
N SER A 231 32.57 -9.73 32.35
CA SER A 231 33.16 -9.41 33.66
C SER A 231 33.65 -7.96 33.74
N ASP A 232 34.13 -7.43 32.61
CA ASP A 232 34.79 -6.13 32.55
C ASP A 232 33.79 -4.96 32.52
N PHE A 233 32.49 -5.25 32.47
CA PHE A 233 31.45 -4.25 32.42
C PHE A 233 30.94 -3.89 33.81
N ASN A 234 30.47 -2.64 33.97
CA ASN A 234 29.73 -2.25 35.15
C ASN A 234 28.53 -3.19 35.33
N LYS A 235 28.44 -3.77 36.52
CA LYS A 235 27.39 -4.72 36.91
C LYS A 235 26.11 -4.03 37.37
N HIS A 236 26.10 -2.69 37.42
CA HIS A 236 24.90 -1.86 37.60
C HIS A 236 24.13 -1.74 36.27
N ILE A 237 23.02 -2.46 36.14
CA ILE A 237 22.23 -2.57 34.92
C ILE A 237 20.81 -2.08 35.19
N VAL A 238 20.29 -1.23 34.30
CA VAL A 238 18.90 -0.76 34.37
C VAL A 238 18.12 -1.37 33.22
N ILE A 239 17.10 -2.17 33.53
CA ILE A 239 16.14 -2.71 32.57
C ILE A 239 15.04 -1.67 32.40
N GLN A 240 14.96 -1.09 31.20
CA GLN A 240 13.91 -0.16 30.84
C GLN A 240 12.67 -0.91 30.34
N GLN A 241 11.50 -0.57 30.86
CA GLN A 241 10.20 -1.05 30.38
C GLN A 241 9.21 0.10 30.19
N ASP A 242 8.20 -0.08 29.34
CA ASP A 242 7.12 0.90 29.18
C ASP A 242 6.10 0.80 30.34
N ASN A 243 5.05 1.63 30.34
CA ASN A 243 4.01 1.61 31.38
C ASN A 243 2.83 0.68 31.04
N ALA A 244 3.05 -0.43 30.33
CA ALA A 244 1.99 -1.39 30.06
C ALA A 244 1.43 -1.98 31.37
N ARG A 245 0.10 -2.15 31.43
CA ARG A 245 -0.60 -2.68 32.62
C ARG A 245 0.00 -3.98 33.17
N PRO A 246 0.48 -4.92 32.34
CA PRO A 246 1.07 -6.16 32.83
C PRO A 246 2.50 -6.04 33.37
N HIS A 247 3.16 -4.88 33.32
CA HIS A 247 4.53 -4.74 33.83
C HIS A 247 4.60 -4.76 35.36
N ILE A 248 5.75 -5.22 35.88
CA ILE A 248 6.01 -5.27 37.32
C ILE A 248 6.51 -3.93 37.84
N SER A 249 6.28 -3.68 39.13
CA SER A 249 6.89 -2.52 39.80
C SER A 249 8.39 -2.76 39.94
N ASP A 250 9.15 -1.68 40.00
CA ASP A 250 10.53 -1.65 40.49
C ASP A 250 10.73 -2.30 41.87
N ASN A 251 9.71 -2.24 42.74
CA ASN A 251 9.73 -2.80 44.10
C ASN A 251 9.25 -4.27 44.22
N ASP A 252 9.21 -5.04 43.14
CA ASP A 252 8.78 -6.45 43.19
C ASP A 252 9.83 -7.34 43.89
N GLU A 253 9.45 -7.97 45.01
CA GLU A 253 10.37 -8.71 45.89
C GLU A 253 11.04 -9.90 45.19
N ASP A 254 10.28 -10.69 44.42
CA ASP A 254 10.79 -11.86 43.71
C ASP A 254 11.83 -11.45 42.65
N PHE A 255 11.54 -10.35 41.94
CA PHE A 255 12.48 -9.78 40.97
C PHE A 255 13.75 -9.29 41.66
N ILE A 256 13.63 -8.46 42.70
CA ILE A 256 14.78 -7.90 43.44
C ILE A 256 15.70 -9.01 43.95
N LYS A 257 15.13 -10.07 44.52
CA LYS A 257 15.89 -11.21 45.04
C LYS A 257 16.80 -11.84 43.99
N VAL A 258 16.32 -12.01 42.75
CA VAL A 258 17.09 -12.64 41.67
C VAL A 258 18.02 -11.63 40.97
N ALA A 259 17.56 -10.38 40.89
CA ALA A 259 18.25 -9.26 40.26
C ALA A 259 19.51 -8.81 41.03
N GLN A 260 19.49 -8.94 42.36
CA GLN A 260 20.59 -8.59 43.27
C GLN A 260 21.41 -9.80 43.74
N ASP A 261 21.15 -10.98 43.20
CA ASP A 261 21.89 -12.19 43.52
C ASP A 261 23.28 -12.17 42.85
N GLY A 262 24.34 -12.20 43.65
CA GLY A 262 25.73 -12.17 43.22
C GLY A 262 26.30 -10.76 43.05
N GLU A 263 27.14 -10.57 42.04
CA GLU A 263 27.84 -9.30 41.78
C GLU A 263 27.02 -8.29 40.94
N PHE A 264 25.85 -8.70 40.48
CA PHE A 264 24.99 -7.89 39.63
C PHE A 264 24.04 -7.03 40.44
N TYR A 265 23.91 -5.76 40.05
CA TYR A 265 22.91 -4.85 40.58
C TYR A 265 21.97 -4.47 39.45
N ILE A 266 20.88 -5.22 39.30
CA ILE A 266 19.90 -5.03 38.23
C ILE A 266 18.66 -4.33 38.80
N THR A 267 18.22 -3.24 38.17
CA THR A 267 17.02 -2.49 38.57
C THR A 267 16.07 -2.32 37.39
N LEU A 268 14.81 -2.01 37.68
CA LEU A 268 13.80 -1.68 36.67
C LEU A 268 13.58 -0.18 36.63
N ALA A 269 13.42 0.36 35.44
CA ALA A 269 13.01 1.74 35.20
C ALA A 269 11.81 1.78 34.26
N ASN A 270 10.79 2.52 34.67
CA ASN A 270 9.59 2.74 33.88
C ASN A 270 9.74 3.99 33.02
N GLN A 271 9.25 3.94 31.78
CA GLN A 271 9.25 5.11 30.89
C GLN A 271 8.29 6.20 31.38
N PRO A 272 8.56 7.48 31.10
CA PRO A 272 7.57 8.53 31.28
C PRO A 272 6.36 8.30 30.34
N PRO A 273 5.14 8.67 30.76
CA PRO A 273 3.95 8.52 29.93
C PRO A 273 4.10 9.16 28.53
N ASN A 274 3.52 8.52 27.51
CA ASN A 274 3.49 9.00 26.11
C ASN A 274 4.85 9.34 25.49
N SER A 275 5.90 8.59 25.82
CA SER A 275 7.26 8.83 25.32
C SER A 275 7.82 7.71 24.43
N PRO A 276 7.13 7.36 23.31
CA PRO A 276 7.59 6.29 22.41
C PRO A 276 8.94 6.61 21.75
N ASP A 277 9.28 7.90 21.65
CA ASP A 277 10.56 8.37 21.09
C ASP A 277 11.77 8.09 22.02
N LEU A 278 11.53 7.61 23.24
CA LEU A 278 12.56 7.21 24.20
C LEU A 278 12.76 5.69 24.27
N ASN A 279 11.98 4.90 23.51
CA ASN A 279 12.16 3.46 23.42
C ASN A 279 12.96 3.09 22.15
N ILE A 280 14.15 2.55 22.35
CA ILE A 280 14.98 2.04 21.26
C ILE A 280 14.28 0.92 20.47
N ASN A 281 13.45 0.12 21.15
CA ASN A 281 12.75 -1.00 20.54
C ASN A 281 11.63 -0.54 19.59
N ASP A 282 10.86 0.49 19.97
CA ASP A 282 9.79 1.05 19.14
C ASP A 282 10.30 1.86 17.95
N LEU A 283 11.44 2.53 18.13
CA LEU A 283 12.03 3.38 17.08
C LEU A 283 12.77 2.57 16.01
N GLY A 284 13.37 1.44 16.35
CA GLY A 284 14.17 0.64 15.43
C GLY A 284 13.69 -0.81 15.32
N PHE A 285 13.98 -1.59 16.36
CA PHE A 285 13.89 -3.05 16.33
C PHE A 285 12.51 -3.59 15.89
N PHE A 286 11.41 -3.08 16.44
CA PHE A 286 10.07 -3.56 16.08
C PHE A 286 9.65 -3.17 14.66
N ARG A 287 10.14 -2.05 14.12
CA ARG A 287 9.88 -1.69 12.73
C ARG A 287 10.58 -2.63 11.76
N ILE A 288 11.79 -3.05 12.10
CA ILE A 288 12.55 -4.05 11.31
C ILE A 288 11.78 -5.37 11.29
N ILE A 289 11.32 -5.83 12.45
CA ILE A 289 10.54 -7.08 12.55
C ILE A 289 9.25 -6.98 11.74
N GLN A 290 8.55 -5.85 11.79
CA GLN A 290 7.33 -5.64 10.98
C GLN A 290 7.63 -5.77 9.48
N GLY A 291 8.71 -5.15 8.98
CA GLY A 291 9.14 -5.30 7.59
C GLY A 291 9.41 -6.76 7.21
N LEU A 292 10.16 -7.49 8.04
CA LEU A 292 10.47 -8.90 7.79
C LEU A 292 9.24 -9.81 7.87
N GLN A 293 8.26 -9.48 8.72
CA GLN A 293 6.99 -10.18 8.77
C GLN A 293 6.21 -10.00 7.45
N HIS A 294 6.24 -8.81 6.85
CA HIS A 294 5.61 -8.55 5.55
C HIS A 294 6.28 -9.31 4.41
N GLU A 295 7.60 -9.39 4.40
CA GLU A 295 8.35 -10.11 3.37
C GLU A 295 8.19 -11.64 3.48
N LYS A 296 8.38 -12.20 4.68
CA LYS A 296 8.35 -13.66 4.92
C LYS A 296 6.92 -14.23 4.95
N ALA A 297 5.91 -13.39 5.14
CA ALA A 297 4.49 -13.74 5.17
C ALA A 297 4.16 -15.05 5.94
N PRO A 298 4.55 -15.15 7.24
CA PRO A 298 4.39 -16.38 8.01
C PRO A 298 2.91 -16.75 8.17
N LYS A 299 2.59 -18.02 7.99
CA LYS A 299 1.21 -18.55 8.04
C LYS A 299 0.90 -19.29 9.35
N THR A 300 1.91 -19.51 10.20
CA THR A 300 1.77 -20.18 11.51
C THR A 300 2.58 -19.45 12.58
N VAL A 301 2.22 -19.64 13.84
CA VAL A 301 2.95 -19.05 14.98
C VAL A 301 4.39 -19.57 15.05
N THR A 302 4.61 -20.85 14.74
CA THR A 302 5.96 -21.41 14.64
C THR A 302 6.80 -20.71 13.57
N GLN A 303 6.23 -20.48 12.38
CA GLN A 303 6.91 -19.75 11.31
C GLN A 303 7.21 -18.30 11.71
N LEU A 304 6.28 -17.64 12.41
CA LEU A 304 6.47 -16.29 12.92
C LEU A 304 7.61 -16.24 13.94
N VAL A 305 7.61 -17.14 14.94
CA VAL A 305 8.67 -17.21 15.96
C VAL A 305 10.03 -17.48 15.32
N TYR A 306 10.10 -18.40 14.35
CA TYR A 306 11.33 -18.68 13.61
C TYR A 306 11.82 -17.45 12.83
N ALA A 307 10.93 -16.80 12.08
CA ALA A 307 11.25 -15.60 11.31
C ALA A 307 11.78 -14.46 12.19
N VAL A 308 11.18 -14.26 13.36
CA VAL A 308 11.57 -13.25 14.35
C VAL A 308 12.91 -13.60 15.00
N LYS A 309 13.16 -14.87 15.35
CA LYS A 309 14.47 -15.30 15.87
C LYS A 309 15.57 -15.12 14.83
N GLN A 310 15.31 -15.49 13.58
CA GLN A 310 16.25 -15.29 12.49
C GLN A 310 16.56 -13.80 12.28
N ALA A 311 15.53 -12.95 12.28
CA ALA A 311 15.68 -11.50 12.21
C ALA A 311 16.57 -10.96 13.33
N TYR A 312 16.34 -11.43 14.56
CA TYR A 312 17.13 -11.03 15.72
C TYR A 312 18.62 -11.35 15.57
N GLU A 313 18.96 -12.54 15.07
CA GLU A 313 20.35 -12.92 14.82
C GLU A 313 20.98 -12.07 13.71
N GLU A 314 20.21 -11.75 12.66
CA GLU A 314 20.68 -10.93 11.54
C GLU A 314 20.91 -9.46 11.93
N ILE A 315 20.22 -8.93 12.96
CA ILE A 315 20.32 -7.51 13.40
C ILE A 315 21.69 -7.27 14.02
N GLY A 316 22.71 -6.94 13.23
CA GLY A 316 24.11 -6.79 13.67
C GLY A 316 25.13 -7.08 12.57
N ASP A 317 24.75 -7.87 11.56
CA ASP A 317 25.51 -8.03 10.31
C ASP A 317 25.23 -6.82 9.41
N SER A 318 26.00 -5.75 9.53
CA SER A 318 25.83 -4.48 8.77
C SER A 318 25.75 -4.66 7.25
N THR A 319 26.23 -5.80 6.72
CA THR A 319 26.29 -6.15 5.29
C THR A 319 24.97 -6.63 4.68
N LYS A 320 24.00 -7.16 5.45
CA LYS A 320 22.75 -7.71 4.88
C LYS A 320 21.62 -6.70 4.73
N TRP A 321 21.68 -5.57 5.43
CA TRP A 321 20.56 -4.63 5.59
C TRP A 321 20.44 -3.56 4.51
N LEU A 322 21.47 -3.37 3.67
CA LEU A 322 21.40 -2.41 2.54
C LEU A 322 20.45 -2.86 1.42
N ASN A 323 20.09 -4.14 1.38
CA ASN A 323 19.27 -4.72 0.29
C ASN A 323 17.77 -4.85 0.65
N ALA A 324 17.38 -4.54 1.89
CA ALA A 324 16.02 -4.77 2.41
C ALA A 324 15.20 -3.48 2.64
N LEU A 325 15.77 -2.31 2.33
CA LEU A 325 15.11 -0.98 2.35
C LEU A 325 14.94 -0.46 0.92
#